data_AF-A0A644WSC3-F1
#
_entry.id   AF-A0A644WSC3-F1
#
_cell.length_a   1.000
_cell.length_b   1.000
_cell.length_c   1.000
_cell.angle_alpha   90.00
_cell.angle_beta   90.00
_cell.angle_gamma   90.00
#
_symmetry.space_group_name_H-M   'P 1'
#
loop_
_entity.id
_entity.type
_entity.pdbx_description
1 polymer ?
#
loop_
_entity_poly.entity_id
_entity_poly.type
_entity_poly.pdbx_seq_one_letter_code
_entity_poly.pdbx_strand_id
1 'polypeptide(L)'
;MSLTNIKINIKILLSVIIASILIFEGCASNTQQVTPSQSVSPSESEPESSFPSLNPVALSLPTAEMFGLEGMEAALFNGALEGMPRNETNEMRLPHVSIYGQYEANDETIVICNVLYQTFYDYYGPEHKVTRGRAAFLVCMVLKPLDDGGYQCISFEEAGDDLGYVQNVKDFCGPLTELAQQILKDEAETTSNFPEPDEMLNMYCEATGVIFN
;
A
#
# COMPACT_ATOMS: atom_id res chain seq x y z
N MET A 1 -46.39 -16.31 -16.20
CA MET A 1 -45.41 -17.40 -16.43
C MET A 1 -44.37 -16.87 -17.39
N SER A 2 -43.36 -16.18 -16.86
CA SER A 2 -41.99 -16.68 -16.61
C SER A 2 -41.20 -16.90 -17.90
N LEU A 3 -40.38 -15.90 -18.24
CA LEU A 3 -39.15 -16.06 -19.01
C LEU A 3 -38.06 -15.22 -18.34
N THR A 4 -36.97 -15.91 -18.10
CA THR A 4 -35.77 -15.58 -17.33
C THR A 4 -35.02 -14.38 -17.90
N ASN A 5 -34.77 -13.34 -17.10
CA ASN A 5 -33.86 -12.25 -17.45
C ASN A 5 -32.46 -12.53 -16.90
N ILE A 6 -31.57 -12.91 -17.80
CA ILE A 6 -30.12 -12.98 -17.60
C ILE A 6 -29.58 -11.54 -17.62
N LYS A 7 -29.20 -11.00 -16.47
CA LYS A 7 -28.43 -9.74 -16.40
C LYS A 7 -26.95 -10.06 -16.61
N ILE A 8 -26.51 -10.02 -17.87
CA ILE A 8 -25.08 -9.99 -18.24
C ILE A 8 -24.52 -8.62 -17.88
N ASN A 9 -23.42 -8.62 -17.12
CA ASN A 9 -22.75 -7.46 -16.56
C ASN A 9 -22.13 -6.57 -17.66
N ILE A 10 -22.71 -5.39 -17.88
CA ILE A 10 -22.21 -4.32 -18.77
C ILE A 10 -21.05 -3.58 -18.07
N LYS A 11 -19.95 -4.28 -17.78
CA LYS A 11 -18.73 -3.67 -17.22
C LYS A 11 -17.45 -3.97 -18.01
N ILE A 12 -17.51 -4.78 -19.08
CA ILE A 12 -16.30 -5.21 -19.83
C ILE A 12 -16.14 -4.50 -21.19
N LEU A 13 -17.07 -3.62 -21.59
CA LEU A 13 -17.03 -3.00 -22.93
C LEU A 13 -16.64 -1.52 -22.95
N LEU A 14 -15.63 -1.12 -22.17
CA LEU A 14 -15.16 0.29 -22.19
C LEU A 14 -13.65 0.52 -22.13
N SER A 15 -12.81 -0.50 -22.38
CA SER A 15 -11.34 -0.35 -22.30
C SER A 15 -10.59 -0.52 -23.63
N VAL A 16 -11.26 -0.52 -24.79
CA VAL A 16 -10.58 -0.74 -26.10
C VAL A 16 -11.03 0.24 -27.17
N ILE A 17 -11.03 1.55 -26.92
CA ILE A 17 -11.06 2.55 -28.02
C ILE A 17 -10.33 3.85 -27.60
N ILE A 18 -9.01 3.81 -27.45
CA ILE A 18 -8.16 5.00 -27.68
C ILE A 18 -6.88 4.54 -28.37
N ALA A 19 -7.00 4.17 -29.64
CA ALA A 19 -5.85 3.95 -30.53
C ALA A 19 -6.28 4.29 -31.95
N SER A 20 -6.50 5.58 -32.24
CA SER A 20 -6.60 6.14 -33.59
C SER A 20 -6.69 7.66 -33.48
N ILE A 21 -5.67 8.37 -33.99
CA ILE A 21 -5.52 9.79 -34.34
C ILE A 21 -4.01 10.03 -34.14
N LEU A 22 -3.16 10.02 -35.17
CA LEU A 22 -3.04 11.04 -36.22
C LEU A 22 -2.38 10.42 -37.47
N ILE A 23 -2.92 10.67 -38.66
CA ILE A 23 -2.12 10.61 -39.90
C ILE A 23 -2.45 11.80 -40.81
N PHE A 24 -1.37 12.36 -41.36
CA PHE A 24 -1.18 13.12 -42.60
C PHE A 24 -1.60 14.59 -42.70
N GLU A 25 -0.55 15.43 -42.78
CA GLU A 25 -0.29 16.53 -43.74
C GLU A 25 1.25 16.62 -43.80
N GLY A 26 1.97 16.77 -44.90
CA GLY A 26 1.72 17.13 -46.28
C GLY A 26 3.10 17.54 -46.86
N CYS A 27 3.34 17.22 -48.13
CA CYS A 27 4.64 17.24 -48.81
C CYS A 27 5.36 18.60 -48.84
N ALA A 28 6.71 18.55 -48.79
CA ALA A 28 7.55 19.53 -49.49
C ALA A 28 8.88 18.89 -49.93
N SER A 29 9.06 18.81 -51.24
CA SER A 29 10.26 18.34 -51.94
C SER A 29 11.38 19.39 -51.84
N ASN A 30 12.63 18.98 -51.59
CA ASN A 30 13.75 19.47 -52.39
C ASN A 30 15.03 18.61 -52.27
N THR A 31 15.37 17.98 -53.39
CA THR A 31 16.69 17.78 -53.99
C THR A 31 17.94 18.07 -53.14
N GLN A 32 18.77 17.04 -52.90
CA GLN A 32 20.12 16.99 -53.48
C GLN A 32 20.77 15.60 -53.36
N GLN A 33 21.46 15.26 -54.43
CA GLN A 33 22.02 13.99 -54.84
C GLN A 33 23.52 13.99 -54.57
N VAL A 34 24.06 12.98 -53.87
CA VAL A 34 25.45 12.54 -54.05
C VAL A 34 25.54 11.03 -53.81
N THR A 35 26.04 10.30 -54.81
CA THR A 35 26.31 8.85 -54.84
C THR A 35 27.79 8.57 -54.46
N PRO A 36 28.26 7.30 -54.44
CA PRO A 36 28.51 6.46 -53.27
C PRO A 36 30.00 6.35 -52.88
N SER A 37 30.31 5.82 -51.69
CA SER A 37 31.55 5.05 -51.50
C SER A 37 31.41 4.00 -50.41
N GLN A 38 31.75 2.78 -50.80
CA GLN A 38 31.90 1.62 -49.94
C GLN A 38 33.09 1.81 -48.98
N SER A 39 32.94 1.39 -47.74
CA SER A 39 33.99 0.65 -47.04
C SER A 39 33.34 -0.20 -45.96
N VAL A 40 33.36 -1.51 -46.18
CA VAL A 40 32.96 -2.51 -45.20
C VAL A 40 34.12 -2.63 -44.22
N SER A 41 33.88 -2.33 -42.94
CA SER A 41 34.78 -2.70 -41.83
C SER A 41 33.98 -3.51 -40.81
N PRO A 42 34.54 -4.61 -40.25
CA PRO A 42 33.75 -5.53 -39.45
C PRO A 42 33.31 -4.86 -38.16
N SER A 43 32.02 -4.96 -37.83
CA SER A 43 31.51 -4.67 -36.50
C SER A 43 32.26 -5.50 -35.48
N GLU A 44 33.11 -4.85 -34.69
CA GLU A 44 33.51 -5.33 -33.39
C GLU A 44 32.28 -5.15 -32.50
N SER A 45 31.57 -6.25 -32.25
CA SER A 45 30.47 -6.29 -31.30
C SER A 45 31.06 -5.99 -29.93
N GLU A 46 30.86 -4.76 -29.44
CA GLU A 46 31.02 -4.49 -28.01
C GLU A 46 30.22 -5.56 -27.25
N PRO A 47 30.77 -6.13 -26.15
CA PRO A 47 29.99 -7.06 -25.35
C PRO A 47 28.73 -6.30 -24.94
N GLU A 48 27.55 -6.88 -25.23
CA GLU A 48 26.31 -6.44 -24.60
C GLU A 48 26.63 -6.28 -23.12
N SER A 49 26.56 -5.03 -22.64
CA SER A 49 26.65 -4.72 -21.24
C SER A 49 25.57 -5.54 -20.55
N SER A 50 25.96 -6.70 -20.03
CA SER A 50 25.13 -7.49 -19.15
C SER A 50 24.98 -6.64 -17.90
N PHE A 51 23.96 -5.78 -17.90
CA PHE A 51 23.46 -5.25 -16.64
C PHE A 51 23.21 -6.49 -15.77
N PRO A 52 23.84 -6.59 -14.59
CA PRO A 52 23.57 -7.72 -13.71
C PRO A 52 22.05 -7.77 -13.53
N SER A 53 21.43 -8.91 -13.83
CA SER A 53 19.99 -9.06 -13.58
C SER A 53 19.79 -8.89 -12.08
N LEU A 54 19.12 -7.82 -11.68
CA LEU A 54 18.77 -7.60 -10.28
C LEU A 54 17.75 -8.66 -9.90
N ASN A 55 18.18 -9.61 -9.07
CA ASN A 55 17.29 -10.63 -8.54
C ASN A 55 16.66 -10.08 -7.26
N PRO A 56 15.31 -10.00 -7.17
CA PRO A 56 14.65 -9.51 -5.97
C PRO A 56 14.98 -10.38 -4.77
N VAL A 57 15.25 -9.74 -3.62
CA VAL A 57 15.53 -10.42 -2.36
C VAL A 57 14.26 -10.41 -1.52
N ALA A 58 13.75 -11.58 -1.17
CA ALA A 58 12.56 -11.70 -0.35
C ALA A 58 12.81 -11.15 1.06
N LEU A 59 11.92 -10.28 1.53
CA LEU A 59 11.90 -9.74 2.88
C LEU A 59 11.00 -10.60 3.78
N SER A 60 11.39 -10.74 5.04
CA SER A 60 10.54 -11.33 6.07
C SER A 60 9.34 -10.42 6.34
N LEU A 61 8.20 -11.00 6.70
CA LEU A 61 7.08 -10.18 7.17
C LEU A 61 7.39 -9.64 8.57
N PRO A 62 7.13 -8.36 8.85
CA PRO A 62 7.12 -7.83 10.22
C PRO A 62 6.16 -8.62 11.11
N THR A 63 6.48 -8.76 12.39
CA THR A 63 5.61 -9.40 13.39
C THR A 63 5.50 -8.52 14.62
N ALA A 64 4.37 -8.58 15.33
CA ALA A 64 4.18 -7.82 16.57
C ALA A 64 5.31 -8.04 17.61
N GLU A 65 5.81 -9.28 17.71
CA GLU A 65 6.89 -9.67 18.63
C GLU A 65 8.20 -8.91 18.39
N MET A 66 8.54 -8.60 17.13
CA MET A 66 9.74 -7.82 16.79
C MET A 66 9.74 -6.43 17.45
N PHE A 67 8.56 -5.92 17.80
CA PHE A 67 8.36 -4.58 18.34
C PHE A 67 7.92 -4.59 19.81
N GLY A 68 7.91 -5.78 20.45
CA GLY A 68 7.42 -5.94 21.82
C GLY A 68 5.94 -5.62 22.00
N LEU A 69 5.14 -5.70 20.93
CA LEU A 69 3.70 -5.46 20.99
C LEU A 69 3.00 -6.72 21.47
N GLU A 70 2.09 -6.55 22.44
CA GLU A 70 1.29 -7.62 23.03
C GLU A 70 -0.20 -7.22 23.04
N GLY A 71 -1.10 -8.12 23.46
CA GLY A 71 -2.50 -7.80 23.70
C GLY A 71 -3.19 -7.08 22.53
N MET A 72 -3.74 -5.90 22.82
CA MET A 72 -4.47 -5.08 21.83
C MET A 72 -3.52 -4.50 20.78
N GLU A 73 -2.32 -4.06 21.17
CA GLU A 73 -1.34 -3.50 20.25
C GLU A 73 -0.91 -4.53 19.19
N ALA A 74 -0.68 -5.77 19.61
CA ALA A 74 -0.38 -6.86 18.69
C ALA A 74 -1.54 -7.13 17.72
N ALA A 75 -2.78 -7.11 18.22
CA ALA A 75 -3.97 -7.32 17.39
C ALA A 75 -4.15 -6.22 16.33
N LEU A 76 -3.96 -4.96 16.72
CA LEU A 76 -4.01 -3.81 15.80
C LEU A 76 -2.90 -3.87 14.75
N PHE A 77 -1.67 -4.18 15.17
CA PHE A 77 -0.54 -4.33 14.26
C PHE A 77 -0.78 -5.44 13.22
N ASN A 78 -1.21 -6.62 13.68
CA ASN A 78 -1.50 -7.76 12.80
C ASN A 78 -2.69 -7.44 11.88
N GLY A 79 -3.74 -6.82 12.40
CA GLY A 79 -4.89 -6.37 11.61
C GLY A 79 -4.50 -5.38 10.51
N ALA A 80 -3.59 -4.45 10.79
CA ALA A 80 -3.06 -3.54 9.77
C ALA A 80 -2.25 -4.28 8.69
N LEU A 81 -1.38 -5.22 9.06
CA LEU A 81 -0.63 -6.02 8.10
C LEU A 81 -1.54 -6.86 7.19
N GLU A 82 -2.60 -7.45 7.75
CA GLU A 82 -3.55 -8.27 7.00
C GLU A 82 -4.50 -7.43 6.14
N GLY A 83 -4.90 -6.25 6.63
CA GLY A 83 -5.79 -5.32 5.91
C GLY A 83 -5.14 -4.69 4.69
N MET A 84 -3.83 -4.44 4.74
CA MET A 84 -3.05 -3.93 3.62
C MET A 84 -1.81 -4.78 3.34
N PRO A 85 -1.97 -5.99 2.78
CA PRO A 85 -0.86 -6.89 2.53
C PRO A 85 0.13 -6.28 1.52
N ARG A 86 1.42 -6.60 1.65
CA ARG A 86 2.42 -6.28 0.63
C ARG A 86 2.04 -6.89 -0.72
N ASN A 87 2.44 -6.25 -1.81
CA ASN A 87 2.16 -6.78 -3.15
C ASN A 87 3.22 -7.81 -3.58
N GLU A 88 4.48 -7.53 -3.26
CA GLU A 88 5.63 -8.32 -3.72
C GLU A 88 6.46 -8.84 -2.53
N THR A 89 7.19 -9.95 -2.74
CA THR A 89 8.00 -10.54 -1.66
C THR A 89 9.22 -9.72 -1.26
N ASN A 90 9.71 -8.86 -2.16
CA ASN A 90 10.77 -7.89 -1.92
C ASN A 90 10.24 -6.50 -1.50
N GLU A 91 8.94 -6.41 -1.19
CA GLU A 91 8.31 -5.26 -0.54
C GLU A 91 8.15 -5.54 0.96
N MET A 92 8.27 -4.48 1.75
CA MET A 92 7.86 -4.49 3.16
C MET A 92 6.92 -3.32 3.41
N ARG A 93 5.82 -3.59 4.12
CA ARG A 93 4.97 -2.57 4.72
C ARG A 93 5.07 -2.67 6.23
N LEU A 94 5.43 -1.57 6.86
CA LEU A 94 5.53 -1.46 8.31
C LEU A 94 4.43 -0.50 8.81
N PRO A 95 3.34 -1.04 9.39
CA PRO A 95 2.27 -0.21 9.94
C PRO A 95 2.66 0.33 11.33
N HIS A 96 2.40 1.62 11.53
CA HIS A 96 2.36 2.25 12.84
C HIS A 96 0.92 2.70 13.11
N VAL A 97 0.33 2.22 14.21
CA VAL A 97 -1.07 2.46 14.55
C VAL A 97 -1.18 3.49 15.66
N SER A 98 -1.90 4.58 15.42
CA SER A 98 -2.35 5.51 16.45
C SER A 98 -3.87 5.46 16.58
N ILE A 99 -4.40 5.61 17.79
CA ILE A 99 -5.83 5.50 18.10
C ILE A 99 -6.43 6.89 18.31
N TYR A 100 -7.52 7.18 17.59
CA TYR A 100 -8.38 8.34 17.81
C TYR A 100 -9.36 8.10 18.97
N GLY A 101 -9.93 6.90 19.04
CA GLY A 101 -10.85 6.49 20.09
C GLY A 101 -11.35 5.07 19.91
N GLN A 102 -12.06 4.55 20.90
CA GLN A 102 -12.64 3.22 20.87
C GLN A 102 -13.99 3.17 21.60
N TYR A 103 -14.81 2.19 21.27
CA TYR A 103 -16.05 1.87 21.97
C TYR A 103 -16.40 0.38 21.84
N GLU A 104 -17.26 -0.11 22.73
CA GLU A 104 -17.73 -1.51 22.69
C GLU A 104 -19.05 -1.62 21.93
N ALA A 105 -19.18 -2.65 21.08
CA ALA A 105 -20.41 -3.00 20.41
C ALA A 105 -20.47 -4.52 20.18
N ASN A 106 -21.59 -5.17 20.54
CA ASN A 106 -21.81 -6.61 20.32
C ASN A 106 -20.69 -7.54 20.85
N ASP A 107 -20.16 -7.25 22.04
CA ASP A 107 -19.04 -7.98 22.65
C ASP A 107 -17.71 -7.89 21.86
N GLU A 108 -17.60 -6.88 20.99
CA GLU A 108 -16.40 -6.52 20.23
C GLU A 108 -15.95 -5.10 20.59
N THR A 109 -14.64 -4.87 20.54
CA THR A 109 -14.05 -3.55 20.71
C THR A 109 -13.82 -2.93 19.33
N ILE A 110 -14.47 -1.80 19.06
CA ILE A 110 -14.31 -1.04 17.82
C ILE A 110 -13.29 0.05 18.06
N VAL A 111 -12.23 0.08 17.25
CA VAL A 111 -11.12 1.02 17.38
C VAL A 111 -10.99 1.86 16.12
N ILE A 112 -11.03 3.18 16.28
CA ILE A 112 -10.84 4.14 15.20
C ILE A 112 -9.37 4.55 15.23
N CYS A 113 -8.66 4.24 14.15
CA CYS A 113 -7.22 4.37 14.06
C CYS A 113 -6.80 5.31 12.94
N ASN A 114 -5.67 5.99 13.13
CA ASN A 114 -4.81 6.43 12.04
C ASN A 114 -3.69 5.39 11.86
N VAL A 115 -3.62 4.76 10.69
CA VAL A 115 -2.58 3.78 10.36
C VAL A 115 -1.62 4.39 9.36
N LEU A 116 -0.39 4.66 9.80
CA LEU A 116 0.71 5.11 8.95
C LEU A 116 1.49 3.89 8.46
N TYR A 117 1.51 3.66 7.15
CA TYR A 117 2.38 2.67 6.53
C TYR A 117 3.67 3.32 6.06
N GLN A 118 4.80 2.80 6.51
CA GLN A 118 6.08 2.98 5.83
C GLN A 118 6.29 1.80 4.88
N THR A 119 6.34 2.08 3.58
CA THR A 119 6.51 1.05 2.55
C THR A 119 7.89 1.13 1.92
N PHE A 120 8.53 -0.01 1.77
CA PHE A 120 9.84 -0.18 1.16
C PHE A 120 9.66 -1.11 -0.04
N TYR A 121 9.89 -0.58 -1.24
CA TYR A 121 9.74 -1.32 -2.48
C TYR A 121 11.11 -1.70 -3.04
N ASP A 122 11.10 -2.66 -3.97
CA ASP A 122 12.23 -2.94 -4.82
C ASP A 122 13.51 -3.35 -4.06
N TYR A 123 13.38 -4.19 -3.02
CA TYR A 123 14.55 -4.66 -2.30
C TYR A 123 15.34 -5.70 -3.13
N TYR A 124 16.54 -5.31 -3.56
CA TYR A 124 17.47 -6.15 -4.34
C TYR A 124 18.72 -6.55 -3.56
N GLY A 125 18.85 -6.12 -2.29
CA GLY A 125 20.04 -6.33 -1.48
C GLY A 125 20.55 -5.03 -0.85
N PRO A 126 21.44 -5.11 0.14
CA PRO A 126 21.93 -3.96 0.89
C PRO A 126 22.70 -2.96 0.01
N GLU A 127 23.31 -3.37 -1.10
CA GLU A 127 24.02 -2.50 -2.04
C GLU A 127 23.10 -1.63 -2.90
N HIS A 128 21.79 -1.88 -2.88
CA HIS A 128 20.79 -1.18 -3.68
C HIS A 128 19.94 -0.23 -2.82
N LYS A 129 19.68 0.96 -3.35
CA LYS A 129 18.73 1.90 -2.75
C LYS A 129 17.32 1.39 -2.92
N VAL A 130 16.52 1.47 -1.87
CA VAL A 130 15.09 1.15 -1.93
C VAL A 130 14.26 2.37 -2.26
N THR A 131 13.15 2.15 -2.96
CA THR A 131 12.10 3.16 -3.09
C THR A 131 11.29 3.15 -1.79
N ARG A 132 11.03 4.33 -1.21
CA ARG A 132 10.27 4.46 0.04
C ARG A 132 8.97 5.23 -0.19
N GLY A 133 7.90 4.77 0.42
CA GLY A 133 6.60 5.42 0.45
C GLY A 133 6.10 5.60 1.87
N ARG A 134 5.25 6.60 2.09
CA ARG A 134 4.51 6.81 3.34
C ARG A 134 3.08 7.21 3.01
N ALA A 135 2.12 6.54 3.63
CA ALA A 135 0.71 6.85 3.50
C ALA A 135 0.00 6.61 4.84
N ALA A 136 -0.89 7.51 5.21
CA ALA A 136 -1.67 7.42 6.44
C ALA A 136 -3.15 7.29 6.08
N PHE A 137 -3.85 6.41 6.79
CA PHE A 137 -5.25 6.10 6.51
C PHE A 137 -6.06 6.13 7.80
N LEU A 138 -7.24 6.73 7.73
CA LEU A 138 -8.27 6.56 8.75
C LEU A 138 -8.90 5.17 8.57
N VAL A 139 -8.81 4.34 9.61
CA VAL A 139 -9.24 2.94 9.59
C VAL A 139 -10.13 2.65 10.79
N CYS A 140 -11.18 1.87 10.57
CA CYS A 140 -11.91 1.19 11.63
C CYS A 140 -11.42 -0.26 11.74
N MET A 141 -10.95 -0.65 12.91
CA MET A 141 -10.65 -2.04 13.23
C MET A 141 -11.64 -2.58 14.25
N VAL A 142 -12.08 -3.81 14.04
CA VAL A 142 -12.94 -4.53 14.97
C VAL A 142 -12.11 -5.61 15.65
N LEU A 143 -12.01 -5.53 16.97
CA LEU A 143 -11.26 -6.47 17.77
C LEU A 143 -12.21 -7.35 18.57
N LYS A 144 -11.95 -8.65 18.56
CA LYS A 144 -12.62 -9.62 19.41
C LYS A 144 -11.74 -9.98 20.61
N PRO A 145 -12.20 -9.79 21.85
CA PRO A 145 -11.50 -10.28 23.03
C PRO A 145 -11.39 -11.81 23.01
N LEU A 146 -10.27 -12.33 23.48
CA LEU A 146 -10.00 -13.77 23.63
C LEU A 146 -10.06 -14.17 25.12
N ASP A 147 -10.28 -15.46 25.38
CA ASP A 147 -10.42 -16.00 26.74
C ASP A 147 -9.14 -15.85 27.59
N ASP A 148 -7.98 -15.69 26.95
CA ASP A 148 -6.68 -15.49 27.59
C ASP A 148 -6.37 -14.01 27.90
N GLY A 149 -7.33 -13.10 27.64
CA GLY A 149 -7.15 -11.66 27.80
C GLY A 149 -6.46 -10.98 26.60
N GLY A 150 -6.14 -11.74 25.55
CA GLY A 150 -5.67 -11.21 24.28
C GLY A 150 -6.80 -10.64 23.41
N TYR A 151 -6.43 -10.15 22.23
CA TYR A 151 -7.35 -9.65 21.23
C TYR A 151 -7.03 -10.27 19.86
N GLN A 152 -8.06 -10.42 19.03
CA GLN A 152 -7.92 -10.75 17.61
C GLN A 152 -8.57 -9.64 16.78
N CYS A 153 -7.85 -9.09 15.79
CA CYS A 153 -8.48 -8.23 14.79
C CYS A 153 -9.29 -9.10 13.81
N ILE A 154 -10.57 -8.80 13.66
CA ILE A 154 -11.51 -9.57 12.83
C ILE A 154 -12.08 -8.75 11.66
N SER A 155 -11.83 -7.44 11.64
CA SER A 155 -12.17 -6.56 10.52
C SER A 155 -11.22 -5.37 10.44
N PHE A 156 -10.94 -4.93 9.22
CA PHE A 156 -10.18 -3.74 8.87
C PHE A 156 -10.92 -3.03 7.73
N GLU A 157 -11.31 -1.77 7.92
CA GLU A 157 -11.99 -0.98 6.90
C GLU A 157 -11.43 0.43 6.84
N GLU A 158 -11.04 0.88 5.65
CA GLU A 158 -10.57 2.25 5.42
C GLU A 158 -11.74 3.19 5.16
N ALA A 159 -11.64 4.43 5.66
CA ALA A 159 -12.65 5.43 5.41
C ALA A 159 -12.67 5.90 3.94
N GLY A 160 -11.58 5.68 3.20
CA GLY A 160 -11.37 6.18 1.86
C GLY A 160 -11.16 7.70 1.81
N ASP A 161 -11.05 8.26 0.62
CA ASP A 161 -10.90 9.70 0.35
C ASP A 161 -11.96 10.24 -0.63
N ASP A 162 -13.00 9.45 -0.87
CA ASP A 162 -14.01 9.70 -1.88
C ASP A 162 -15.29 10.36 -1.31
N LEU A 163 -16.36 10.39 -2.11
CA LEU A 163 -17.66 10.95 -1.71
C LEU A 163 -18.26 10.26 -0.48
N GLY A 164 -17.83 9.04 -0.15
CA GLY A 164 -18.25 8.28 1.02
C GLY A 164 -17.55 8.66 2.31
N TYR A 165 -16.39 9.35 2.26
CA TYR A 165 -15.53 9.61 3.42
C TYR A 165 -16.29 10.17 4.63
N VAL A 166 -17.11 11.20 4.43
CA VAL A 166 -17.85 11.85 5.53
C VAL A 166 -18.84 10.89 6.20
N GLN A 167 -19.46 10.01 5.42
CA GLN A 167 -20.40 9.03 5.95
C GLN A 167 -19.64 7.90 6.67
N ASN A 168 -18.56 7.40 6.06
CA ASN A 168 -17.70 6.36 6.65
C ASN A 168 -17.13 6.81 8.00
N VAL A 169 -16.63 8.04 8.13
CA VAL A 169 -16.13 8.57 9.42
C VAL A 169 -17.22 8.52 10.50
N LYS A 170 -18.46 8.90 10.15
CA LYS A 170 -19.58 8.87 11.10
C LYS A 170 -19.97 7.45 11.48
N ASP A 171 -20.01 6.55 10.50
CA ASP A 171 -20.38 5.16 10.70
C ASP A 171 -19.32 4.43 11.55
N PHE A 172 -18.03 4.67 11.29
CA PHE A 172 -16.92 4.13 12.07
C PHE A 172 -16.95 4.60 13.51
N CYS A 173 -17.13 5.90 13.73
CA CYS A 173 -17.15 6.47 15.07
C CYS A 173 -18.38 6.05 15.88
N GLY A 174 -19.47 5.62 15.24
CA GLY A 174 -20.67 5.13 15.90
C GLY A 174 -21.17 6.09 16.99
N PRO A 175 -21.16 5.70 18.29
CA PRO A 175 -21.60 6.57 19.38
C PRO A 175 -20.66 7.76 19.66
N LEU A 176 -19.42 7.75 19.18
CA LEU A 176 -18.42 8.79 19.38
C LEU A 176 -18.63 9.99 18.44
N THR A 177 -19.81 10.61 18.52
CA THR A 177 -20.22 11.66 17.58
C THR A 177 -19.36 12.93 17.64
N GLU A 178 -18.80 13.26 18.81
CA GLU A 178 -17.86 14.39 18.96
C GLU A 178 -16.52 14.07 18.27
N LEU A 179 -16.02 12.85 18.42
CA LEU A 179 -14.80 12.41 17.75
C LEU A 179 -14.97 12.46 16.22
N ALA A 180 -16.10 11.99 15.71
CA ALA A 180 -16.41 12.08 14.28
C ALA A 180 -16.32 13.53 13.77
N GLN A 181 -16.85 14.49 14.54
CA GLN A 181 -16.78 15.91 14.18
C GLN A 181 -15.34 16.44 14.22
N GLN A 182 -14.54 16.03 15.21
CA GLN A 182 -13.14 16.43 15.32
C GLN A 182 -12.30 15.88 14.16
N ILE A 183 -12.47 14.60 13.80
CA ILE A 183 -11.78 13.99 12.65
C ILE A 183 -12.12 14.72 11.35
N LEU A 184 -13.40 15.00 11.11
CA LEU A 184 -13.85 15.71 9.90
C LEU A 184 -13.34 17.16 9.80
N LYS A 185 -12.90 17.74 10.91
CA LYS A 185 -12.31 19.08 10.99
C LYS A 185 -10.79 19.07 11.08
N ASP A 186 -10.16 17.89 11.09
CA ASP A 186 -8.72 17.73 11.34
C ASP A 186 -8.28 18.29 12.71
N GLU A 187 -9.14 18.12 13.72
CA GLU A 187 -8.94 18.60 15.10
C GLU A 187 -8.75 17.44 16.10
N ALA A 188 -8.92 16.19 15.66
CA ALA A 188 -8.83 15.03 16.54
C ALA A 188 -7.38 14.69 16.86
N GLU A 189 -7.10 14.46 18.14
CA GLU A 189 -5.80 13.97 18.60
C GLU A 189 -5.75 12.45 18.55
N THR A 190 -4.54 11.89 18.41
CA THR A 190 -4.31 10.45 18.50
C THR A 190 -3.33 10.12 19.61
N THR A 191 -3.42 8.90 20.11
CA THR A 191 -2.46 8.32 21.06
C THR A 191 -1.89 7.03 20.48
N SER A 192 -0.64 6.69 20.82
CA SER A 192 0.00 5.44 20.39
C SER A 192 0.85 4.88 21.51
N ASN A 193 0.80 3.57 21.68
CA ASN A 193 1.72 2.81 22.53
C ASN A 193 2.80 2.08 21.69
N PHE A 194 2.81 2.28 20.38
CA PHE A 194 3.82 1.67 19.52
C PHE A 194 5.15 2.44 19.68
N PRO A 195 6.30 1.77 19.52
CA PRO A 195 7.56 2.47 19.29
C PRO A 195 7.43 3.43 18.10
N GLU A 196 8.22 4.50 18.08
CA GLU A 196 8.17 5.48 16.99
C GLU A 196 8.51 4.83 15.64
N PRO A 197 7.96 5.31 14.50
CA PRO A 197 8.12 4.64 13.21
C PRO A 197 9.57 4.33 12.81
N ASP A 198 10.49 5.28 13.03
CA ASP A 198 11.91 5.07 12.72
C ASP A 198 12.58 4.07 13.69
N GLU A 199 12.08 3.97 14.93
CA GLU A 199 12.51 2.97 15.90
C GLU A 199 12.03 1.57 15.48
N MET A 200 10.76 1.43 15.08
CA MET A 200 10.23 0.17 14.55
C MET A 200 11.03 -0.30 13.33
N LEU A 201 11.40 0.62 12.41
CA LEU A 201 12.25 0.27 11.27
C LEU A 201 13.60 -0.31 11.73
N ASN A 202 14.22 0.30 12.74
CA ASN A 202 15.48 -0.20 13.29
C ASN A 202 15.30 -1.58 13.94
N MET A 203 14.26 -1.78 14.76
CA MET A 203 13.94 -3.08 15.37
C MET A 203 13.74 -4.17 14.33
N TYR A 204 13.02 -3.86 13.23
CA TYR A 204 12.86 -4.80 12.11
C TYR A 204 14.21 -5.15 11.47
N CYS A 205 15.05 -4.15 11.19
CA CYS A 205 16.37 -4.37 10.61
C CYS A 205 17.26 -5.23 11.53
N GLU A 206 17.21 -4.99 12.84
CA GLU A 206 17.95 -5.77 13.84
C GLU A 206 17.45 -7.22 13.92
N ALA A 207 16.14 -7.43 13.92
CA ALA A 207 15.53 -8.77 14.00
C ALA A 207 15.77 -9.61 12.74
N THR A 208 15.93 -8.98 11.57
CA THR A 208 16.02 -9.67 10.28
C THR A 208 17.41 -9.66 9.65
N GLY A 209 18.30 -8.76 10.10
CA GLY A 209 19.59 -8.49 9.47
C GLY A 209 19.49 -7.72 8.15
N VAL A 210 18.31 -7.23 7.77
CA VAL A 210 18.09 -6.41 6.57
C VAL A 210 18.70 -5.03 6.76
N ILE A 211 19.30 -4.50 5.70
CA ILE A 211 19.83 -3.13 5.66
C ILE A 211 19.17 -2.41 4.49
N PHE A 212 18.47 -1.31 4.77
CA PHE A 212 17.86 -0.45 3.77
C PHE A 212 18.72 0.79 3.50
N ASN A 213 19.20 0.95 2.27
CA ASN A 213 19.96 2.10 1.80
C ASN A 213 19.11 3.16 1.06
#